data_AF-A0A536G8I4-F1
#
_entry.id   AF-A0A536G8I4-F1
#
_cell.length_a   1.000
_cell.length_b   1.000
_cell.length_c   1.000
_cell.angle_alpha   90.00
_cell.angle_beta   90.00
_cell.angle_gamma   90.00
#
_symmetry.space_group_name_H-M   'P 1'
#
loop_
_entity.id
_entity.type
_entity.pdbx_description
1 polymer ?
#
loop_
_entity_poly.entity_id
_entity_poly.type
_entity_poly.pdbx_seq_one_letter_code
_entity_poly.pdbx_strand_id
1 'polypeptide(L)' 'MDELPDDFADTLNRVLDPGQRDAAAEIIEAATMLDDVGLRRFLQLFAARVRGSDAPIKADELRGFLQQAAL' A
#
# COMPACT_ATOMS: atom_id res chain seq x y z
N MET A 1 -19.70 0.76 4.89
CA MET A 1 -18.47 1.55 5.07
C MET A 1 -17.68 0.81 6.12
N ASP A 2 -16.55 0.24 5.74
CA ASP A 2 -15.61 -0.30 6.72
C ASP A 2 -14.84 0.90 7.28
N GLU A 3 -15.05 1.21 8.57
CA GLU A 3 -14.26 2.24 9.24
C GLU A 3 -12.81 1.77 9.37
N LEU A 4 -11.88 2.73 9.27
CA LEU A 4 -10.47 2.47 9.50
C LEU A 4 -10.29 2.02 10.95
N PRO A 5 -9.40 1.03 11.22
CA PRO A 5 -9.09 0.61 12.58
C PRO A 5 -8.63 1.79 13.45
N ASP A 6 -9.02 1.80 14.72
CA ASP A 6 -8.67 2.88 15.66
C ASP A 6 -7.15 3.11 15.80
N ASP A 7 -6.34 2.07 15.55
CA ASP A 7 -4.88 2.08 15.63
C ASP A 7 -4.18 2.35 14.28
N PHE A 8 -4.95 2.68 13.23
CA PHE A 8 -4.43 2.87 11.89
C PHE A 8 -3.35 3.97 11.83
N ALA A 9 -3.62 5.12 12.45
CA ALA A 9 -2.70 6.26 12.47
C ALA A 9 -1.40 5.96 13.23
N ASP A 10 -1.50 5.28 14.37
CA ASP A 10 -0.35 4.88 15.18
C ASP A 10 0.52 3.85 14.45
N THR A 11 -0.11 2.93 13.73
CA THR A 11 0.60 1.95 12.90
C THR A 11 1.33 2.62 11.73
N LEU A 12 0.67 3.56 11.05
CA LEU A 12 1.27 4.34 9.96
C LEU A 12 2.50 5.13 10.45
N ASN A 13 2.40 5.78 11.60
CA ASN A 13 3.48 6.56 12.19
C ASN A 13 4.71 5.73 12.57
N ARG A 14 4.55 4.43 12.86
CA ARG A 14 5.67 3.51 13.15
C ARG A 14 6.38 2.99 11.90
N VAL A 15 5.67 2.94 10.77
CA VAL A 15 6.18 2.38 9.51
C VAL A 15 6.82 3.47 8.63
N LEU A 16 6.35 4.72 8.73
CA LEU A 16 6.90 5.83 7.98
C LEU A 16 8.22 6.32 8.60
N ASP A 17 9.31 6.15 7.84
CA ASP A 17 10.60 6.78 8.15
C ASP A 17 10.46 8.32 8.08
N PRO A 18 10.80 9.07 9.15
CA PRO A 18 10.79 10.53 9.15
C PRO A 18 11.60 11.16 8.01
N GLY A 19 12.67 10.49 7.53
CA GLY A 19 13.50 10.92 6.41
C GLY A 19 12.88 10.72 5.03
N GLN A 20 11.75 10.00 4.93
CA GLN A 20 11.04 9.74 3.68
C GLN A 20 9.60 10.25 3.67
N ARG A 21 9.28 11.21 4.56
CA ARG A 21 7.92 11.77 4.70
C ARG A 21 7.34 12.32 3.40
N ASP A 22 8.13 13.06 2.63
CA ASP A 22 7.65 13.67 1.38
C ASP A 22 7.36 12.60 0.30
N ALA A 23 8.25 11.62 0.15
CA ALA A 23 8.05 10.49 -0.76
C ALA A 23 6.83 9.63 -0.36
N ALA A 24 6.59 9.47 0.95
CA ALA A 24 5.40 8.78 1.44
C ALA A 24 4.12 9.56 1.14
N ALA A 25 4.12 10.89 1.30
CA ALA A 25 2.98 11.73 0.98
C ALA A 25 2.61 11.66 -0.51
N GLU A 26 3.60 11.73 -1.41
CA GLU A 26 3.36 11.60 -2.86
C GLU A 26 2.75 10.24 -3.24
N ILE A 27 3.21 9.14 -2.62
CA ILE A 27 2.67 7.80 -2.86
C ILE A 27 1.24 7.69 -2.36
N ILE A 28 0.93 8.26 -1.20
CA ILE A 28 -0.43 8.27 -0.63
C ILE A 28 -1.37 9.08 -1.51
N GLU A 29 -0.97 10.28 -1.96
CA GLU A 29 -1.76 11.09 -2.89
C GLU A 29 -2.00 10.36 -4.21
N ALA A 30 -0.98 9.73 -4.79
CA ALA A 30 -1.14 8.92 -6.00
C ALA A 30 -2.10 7.73 -5.78
N ALA A 31 -2.11 7.12 -4.59
CA ALA A 31 -3.03 6.05 -4.25
C ALA A 31 -4.48 6.54 -4.16
N THR A 32 -4.74 7.79 -3.78
CA THR A 32 -6.10 8.37 -3.80
C THR A 32 -6.67 8.60 -5.20
N MET A 33 -5.82 8.57 -6.23
CA MET A 33 -6.23 8.70 -7.64
C MET A 33 -6.64 7.36 -8.27
N LEU A 34 -6.42 6.24 -7.59
CA LEU A 34 -6.91 4.93 -8.01
C LEU A 34 -8.41 4.81 -7.72
N ASP A 35 -9.15 4.15 -8.61
CA ASP A 35 -10.54 3.76 -8.33
C ASP A 35 -10.60 2.78 -7.13
N ASP A 36 -11.65 2.88 -6.32
CA ASP A 36 -11.79 2.18 -5.03
C ASP A 36 -11.60 0.67 -5.16
N VAL A 37 -12.02 0.09 -6.28
CA VAL A 37 -11.87 -1.35 -6.59
C VAL A 37 -10.42 -1.71 -6.91
N GLY A 38 -9.73 -0.88 -7.70
CA GLY A 38 -8.34 -1.09 -8.08
C GLY A 38 -7.39 -0.94 -6.89
N LEU A 39 -7.58 0.12 -6.10
CA LEU A 39 -6.79 0.34 -4.88
C LEU A 39 -6.95 -0.82 -3.89
N ARG A 40 -8.19 -1.25 -3.64
CA ARG A 40 -8.48 -2.38 -2.74
C ARG A 40 -7.78 -3.65 -3.21
N ARG A 41 -7.85 -3.96 -4.51
CA ARG A 41 -7.23 -5.17 -5.07
C ARG A 41 -5.71 -5.14 -4.98
N PHE A 42 -5.10 -3.98 -5.25
CA PHE A 42 -3.66 -3.79 -5.07
C PHE A 42 -3.25 -4.05 -3.61
N LEU A 43 -3.93 -3.42 -2.65
CA LEU A 43 -3.63 -3.57 -1.22
C LEU A 43 -3.80 -5.03 -0.75
N GLN A 44 -4.77 -5.77 -1.27
CA GLN A 44 -4.95 -7.19 -0.97
C GLN A 44 -3.79 -8.06 -1.48
N LEU A 45 -3.34 -7.86 -2.73
CA LEU A 45 -2.19 -8.56 -3.31
C LEU A 45 -0.92 -8.26 -2.52
N PHE A 46 -0.70 -6.99 -2.19
CA PHE A 46 0.45 -6.54 -1.43
C PHE A 46 0.46 -7.11 0.00
N ALA A 47 -0.67 -7.05 0.71
CA ALA A 47 -0.79 -7.63 2.05
C ALA A 47 -0.57 -9.15 2.05
N ALA A 48 -1.08 -9.88 1.05
CA ALA A 48 -0.82 -11.30 0.90
C ALA A 48 0.67 -11.59 0.69
N ARG A 49 1.35 -10.79 -0.13
CA ARG A 49 2.79 -10.92 -0.38
C ARG A 49 3.64 -10.66 0.87
N VAL A 50 3.29 -9.65 1.69
CA VAL A 50 3.99 -9.34 2.95
C VAL A 50 3.83 -10.48 3.95
N ARG A 51 2.63 -11.06 4.08
CA ARG A 51 2.40 -12.19 5.00
C ARG A 51 3.04 -13.50 4.53
N GLY A 52 3.19 -13.67 3.22
CA GLY A 52 3.64 -14.92 2.61
C GLY A 52 5.15 -15.10 2.51
N SER A 53 5.96 -14.05 2.71
CA SER A 53 7.41 -14.15 2.62
C SER A 53 8.13 -12.95 3.23
N ASP A 54 9.16 -13.25 4.04
CA ASP A 54 10.06 -12.26 4.65
C ASP A 54 11.10 -11.70 3.66
N ALA A 55 11.09 -12.15 2.40
CA ALA A 55 12.01 -11.66 1.39
C ALA A 55 11.66 -10.21 0.97
N PRO A 56 12.67 -9.33 0.75
CA PRO A 56 12.45 -7.97 0.27
C PRO A 56 11.55 -7.93 -0.97
N ILE A 57 10.61 -7.00 -0.98
CA ILE A 57 9.68 -6.81 -2.10
C ILE A 57 10.39 -6.04 -3.21
N LYS A 58 10.37 -6.58 -4.42
CA LYS A 58 11.00 -5.98 -5.60
C LYS A 58 10.05 -5.02 -6.31
N ALA A 59 10.62 -4.01 -6.97
CA ALA A 59 9.85 -3.04 -7.75
C ALA A 59 8.99 -3.70 -8.85
N ASP A 60 9.48 -4.76 -9.49
CA ASP A 60 8.73 -5.47 -10.52
C ASP A 60 7.53 -6.25 -9.97
N GLU A 61 7.59 -6.71 -8.71
CA GLU A 61 6.44 -7.31 -8.02
C GLU A 61 5.34 -6.27 -7.81
N LEU A 62 5.70 -5.06 -7.37
CA LEU A 62 4.77 -3.95 -7.17
C LEU A 62 4.09 -3.53 -8.48
N ARG A 63 4.85 -3.46 -9.58
CA ARG A 63 4.28 -3.19 -10.92
C ARG A 63 3.30 -4.28 -11.35
N GLY A 64 3.61 -5.54 -11.04
CA GLY A 64 2.71 -6.67 -11.29
C GLY A 64 1.39 -6.55 -10.53
N PHE A 65 1.42 -6.11 -9.27
CA PHE A 65 0.20 -5.89 -8.48
C PHE A 65 -0.65 -4.77 -9.05
N LEU A 66 -0.03 -3.66 -9.50
CA LEU A 66 -0.73 -2.54 -10.13
C LEU A 66 -1.42 -2.96 -11.44
N GLN A 67 -0.73 -3.73 -12.29
CA GLN A 67 -1.32 -4.25 -13.53
C GLN A 67 -2.51 -5.17 -13.24
N GLN A 68 -2.41 -6.04 -12.24
CA GLN A 68 -3.52 -6.95 -11.87
C GLN A 68 -4.69 -6.23 -11.21
N ALA A 69 -4.43 -5.13 -10.51
CA ALA A 69 -5.45 -4.28 -9.90
C ALA A 69 -6.26 -3.50 -10.93
N ALA A 70 -5.69 -3.22 -12.10
CA ALA A 70 -6.34 -2.49 -13.20
C ALA A 70 -7.17 -3.39 -14.15
N LEU A 71 -7.22 -4.71 -13.90
CA LEU A 71 -7.99 -5.71 -14.64
C LEU A 71 -9.36 -5.96 -13.98
#